data_AF-A0A4U7KUD2-F1
#
_entry.id   AF-A0A4U7KUD2-F1
#
_cell.length_a   1.000
_cell.length_b   1.000
_cell.length_c   1.000
_cell.angle_alpha   90.00
_cell.angle_beta   90.00
_cell.angle_gamma   90.00
#
_symmetry.space_group_name_H-M   'P 1'
#
loop_
_entity.id
_entity.type
_entity.pdbx_description
1 polymer ?
#
loop_
_entity_poly.entity_id
_entity_poly.type
_entity_poly.pdbx_seq_one_letter_code
_entity_poly.pdbx_strand_id
1 'polypeptide(L)'
;MPNPGQTLRLSPLVQTSSVFASQARLATTLLRKPDEPEEPEVYRDGEPTIIATDRAIAQLQKVAERENNPSLALRVAVEPGGCHGYQYKMEITEEVEEDDFQFEVHPGVSILVDSISLALVRGSTIDYVTELIGSQFAIKDNPQAKGAGCGCGVSWEPVI
;
A
#
# COMPACT_ATOMS: atom_id res chain seq x y z
N MET A 1 -46.54 47.82 40.47
CA MET A 1 -46.57 49.15 39.81
C MET A 1 -45.78 49.04 38.50
N PRO A 2 -46.11 49.77 37.42
CA PRO A 2 -47.24 49.67 36.49
C PRO A 2 -46.84 49.12 35.09
N ASN A 3 -47.83 48.58 34.36
CA ASN A 3 -47.85 48.40 32.88
C ASN A 3 -48.26 49.76 32.24
N PRO A 4 -47.95 50.18 30.98
CA PRO A 4 -48.64 49.63 29.78
C PRO A 4 -48.03 49.91 28.38
N GLY A 5 -48.55 49.20 27.36
CA GLY A 5 -48.71 49.72 25.98
C GLY A 5 -47.59 49.39 24.98
N GLN A 6 -47.83 49.11 23.70
CA GLN A 6 -49.02 49.31 22.87
C GLN A 6 -49.05 48.30 21.70
N THR A 7 -50.28 48.06 21.27
CA THR A 7 -50.78 47.37 20.08
C THR A 7 -50.29 48.02 18.77
N LEU A 8 -50.62 47.33 17.65
CA LEU A 8 -50.89 47.83 16.27
C LEU A 8 -49.81 47.38 15.26
N ARG A 9 -50.09 47.08 13.98
CA ARG A 9 -51.22 46.53 13.20
C ARG A 9 -50.70 46.56 11.74
N LEU A 10 -51.13 45.58 10.95
CA LEU A 10 -51.38 45.62 9.49
C LEU A 10 -50.20 45.54 8.49
N SER A 11 -50.39 44.55 7.61
CA SER A 11 -49.93 44.26 6.24
C SER A 11 -49.84 45.50 5.30
N PRO A 12 -49.41 45.42 4.00
CA PRO A 12 -49.22 44.24 3.14
C PRO A 12 -47.99 44.27 2.17
N LEU A 13 -47.96 43.19 1.39
CA LEU A 13 -47.25 42.87 0.15
C LEU A 13 -47.06 44.03 -0.85
N VAL A 14 -46.17 43.79 -1.85
CA VAL A 14 -45.83 44.52 -3.10
C VAL A 14 -44.40 45.10 -2.99
N GLN A 15 -43.41 44.83 -3.85
CA GLN A 15 -43.41 44.83 -5.31
C GLN A 15 -42.12 44.16 -5.86
N THR A 16 -42.29 43.32 -6.87
CA THR A 16 -41.51 43.20 -8.12
C THR A 16 -39.97 43.16 -8.14
N SER A 17 -39.47 42.09 -8.77
CA SER A 17 -38.67 42.12 -10.00
C SER A 17 -37.59 43.20 -10.13
N SER A 18 -36.31 42.83 -10.09
CA SER A 18 -35.53 42.48 -11.29
C SER A 18 -34.03 42.56 -11.02
N VAL A 19 -33.37 41.45 -11.33
CA VAL A 19 -31.99 41.23 -11.78
C VAL A 19 -31.12 42.49 -11.95
N PHE A 20 -29.96 42.56 -11.29
CA PHE A 20 -28.62 42.50 -11.92
C PHE A 20 -27.50 42.51 -10.86
N ALA A 21 -26.38 41.91 -11.27
CA ALA A 21 -25.26 41.41 -10.50
C ALA A 21 -24.55 42.42 -9.58
N SER A 22 -24.02 41.92 -8.45
CA SER A 22 -22.57 41.93 -8.16
C SER A 22 -22.30 41.37 -6.74
N GLN A 23 -21.44 40.35 -6.70
CA GLN A 23 -20.52 39.96 -5.61
C GLN A 23 -21.00 39.89 -4.14
N ALA A 24 -20.92 38.68 -3.57
CA ALA A 24 -19.87 38.28 -2.60
C ALA A 24 -20.38 37.25 -1.58
N ARG A 25 -19.55 36.22 -1.39
CA ARG A 25 -19.36 35.38 -0.18
C ARG A 25 -20.60 34.81 0.52
N LEU A 26 -20.73 33.49 0.43
CA LEU A 26 -20.99 32.66 1.61
C LEU A 26 -20.14 31.38 1.47
N ALA A 27 -19.12 31.28 2.33
CA ALA A 27 -18.38 30.05 2.53
C ALA A 27 -19.37 28.98 3.03
N THR A 28 -19.77 28.08 2.14
CA THR A 28 -20.44 26.84 2.56
C THR A 28 -19.34 25.89 2.99
N THR A 29 -19.18 25.81 4.30
CA THR A 29 -18.45 24.77 5.02
C THR A 29 -18.74 23.40 4.41
N LEU A 30 -17.82 22.90 3.58
CA LEU A 30 -17.74 21.47 3.33
C LEU A 30 -16.98 20.87 4.51
N LEU A 31 -17.73 20.44 5.53
CA LEU A 31 -17.23 19.49 6.51
C LEU A 31 -16.92 18.21 5.73
N ARG A 32 -15.66 18.04 5.30
CA ARG A 32 -15.18 16.73 4.90
C ARG A 32 -15.25 15.86 6.16
N LYS A 33 -16.02 14.79 6.07
CA LYS A 33 -16.13 13.75 7.08
C LYS A 33 -14.69 13.20 7.28
N PRO A 34 -14.17 13.13 8.52
CA PRO A 34 -12.85 12.60 8.79
C PRO A 34 -12.84 11.10 8.53
N ASP A 35 -11.82 10.65 7.80
CA ASP A 35 -11.33 9.28 7.62
C ASP A 35 -12.36 8.18 7.89
N GLU A 36 -13.06 7.76 6.84
CA GLU A 36 -13.67 6.43 6.85
C GLU A 36 -12.50 5.43 6.89
N PRO A 37 -12.38 4.60 7.95
CA PRO A 37 -11.33 3.60 8.01
C PRO A 37 -11.52 2.69 6.80
N GLU A 38 -10.50 2.61 5.94
CA GLU A 38 -10.49 1.64 4.86
C GLU A 38 -10.74 0.27 5.51
N GLU A 39 -11.89 -0.33 5.18
CA GLU A 39 -12.24 -1.64 5.70
C GLU A 39 -11.09 -2.57 5.35
N PRO A 40 -10.47 -3.26 6.33
CA PRO A 40 -9.36 -4.16 6.01
C PRO A 40 -9.90 -5.16 5.00
N GLU A 41 -9.29 -5.20 3.81
CA GLU A 41 -9.61 -6.20 2.81
C GLU A 41 -9.57 -7.56 3.51
N VAL A 42 -10.74 -8.18 3.66
CA VAL A 42 -10.87 -9.41 4.43
C VAL A 42 -10.18 -10.51 3.61
N TYR A 43 -8.90 -10.75 3.89
CA TYR A 43 -8.12 -11.84 3.33
C TYR A 43 -8.71 -13.17 3.80
N ARG A 44 -9.73 -13.64 3.08
CA ARG A 44 -10.24 -15.02 3.22
C ARG A 44 -9.23 -15.93 2.53
N ASP A 45 -8.20 -16.34 3.28
CA ASP A 45 -7.53 -17.65 3.20
C ASP A 45 -6.17 -17.61 3.89
N GLY A 46 -6.13 -17.72 5.22
CA GLY A 46 -4.89 -17.91 5.99
C GLY A 46 -4.00 -16.66 6.13
N GLU A 47 -3.28 -16.60 7.26
CA GLU A 47 -2.29 -15.57 7.57
C GLU A 47 -1.35 -15.31 6.38
N PRO A 48 -0.99 -14.04 6.09
CA PRO A 48 -0.04 -13.75 5.03
C PRO A 48 1.24 -14.55 5.27
N THR A 49 1.59 -15.41 4.32
CA THR A 49 2.73 -16.31 4.45
C THR A 49 3.72 -16.01 3.34
N ILE A 50 4.98 -15.79 3.70
CA ILE A 50 6.12 -15.70 2.80
C ILE A 50 7.11 -16.78 3.24
N ILE A 51 7.61 -17.56 2.27
CA ILE A 51 8.56 -18.64 2.52
C ILE A 51 9.92 -18.20 2.00
N ALA A 52 10.99 -18.51 2.71
CA ALA A 52 12.35 -18.31 2.22
C ALA A 52 13.08 -19.66 2.15
N THR A 53 13.88 -19.86 1.10
CA THR A 53 14.77 -21.02 1.00
C THR A 53 15.99 -20.86 1.92
N ASP A 54 16.60 -21.98 2.29
CA ASP A 54 17.85 -22.00 3.07
C ASP A 54 18.97 -21.16 2.40
N ARG A 55 18.99 -21.11 1.06
CA ARG A 55 19.96 -20.30 0.32
C ARG A 55 19.73 -18.81 0.49
N ALA A 56 18.47 -18.37 0.45
CA ALA A 56 18.12 -16.98 0.69
C ALA A 56 18.45 -16.57 2.12
N ILE A 57 18.10 -17.40 3.11
CA ILE A 57 18.40 -17.18 4.52
C ILE A 57 19.92 -17.07 4.74
N ALA A 58 20.68 -18.04 4.23
CA ALA A 58 22.15 -18.04 4.37
C ALA A 58 22.79 -16.83 3.70
N GLN A 59 22.23 -16.35 2.59
CA GLN A 59 22.75 -15.16 1.92
C GLN A 59 22.45 -13.88 2.70
N LEU A 60 21.24 -13.74 3.26
CA LEU A 60 20.90 -12.59 4.10
C LEU A 60 21.76 -12.53 5.36
N GLN A 61 22.00 -13.67 6.01
CA GLN A 61 22.93 -13.77 7.15
C GLN A 61 24.34 -13.32 6.77
N LYS A 62 24.87 -13.79 5.63
CA LYS A 62 26.19 -13.37 5.15
C LYS A 62 26.27 -11.87 4.89
N VAL A 63 25.21 -11.26 4.36
CA VAL A 63 25.17 -9.81 4.14
C VAL A 63 25.12 -9.08 5.49
N ALA A 64 24.26 -9.51 6.41
CA ALA A 64 24.17 -8.94 7.76
C ALA A 64 25.50 -9.00 8.52
N GLU A 65 26.21 -10.14 8.44
CA GLU A 65 27.54 -10.30 9.03
C GLU A 65 28.59 -9.39 8.37
N ARG A 66 28.57 -9.27 7.04
CA ARG A 66 29.52 -8.45 6.29
C ARG A 66 29.36 -6.96 6.60
N GLU A 67 28.11 -6.49 6.68
CA GLU A 67 27.79 -5.10 7.03
C GLU A 67 27.80 -4.85 8.54
N ASN A 68 28.02 -5.90 9.36
CA ASN A 68 27.96 -5.87 10.82
C ASN A 68 26.65 -5.23 11.34
N ASN A 69 25.54 -5.56 10.69
CA ASN A 69 24.22 -5.02 10.96
C ASN A 69 23.16 -6.12 10.99
N PRO A 70 22.71 -6.55 12.20
CA PRO A 70 21.71 -7.61 12.35
C PRO A 70 20.28 -7.15 12.03
N SER A 71 20.06 -5.84 11.84
CA SER A 71 18.75 -5.27 11.51
C SER A 71 18.45 -5.27 10.01
N LEU A 72 19.40 -5.72 9.17
CA LEU A 72 19.18 -5.79 7.73
C LEU A 72 18.09 -6.80 7.39
N ALA A 73 17.17 -6.36 6.54
CA ALA A 73 16.08 -7.14 6.01
C ALA A 73 16.06 -7.08 4.48
N LEU A 74 15.48 -8.10 3.86
CA LEU A 74 15.17 -8.06 2.44
C LEU A 74 13.80 -7.41 2.24
N ARG A 75 13.75 -6.23 1.64
CA ARG A 75 12.51 -5.63 1.19
C ARG A 75 12.13 -6.17 -0.18
N VAL A 76 10.88 -6.60 -0.31
CA VAL A 76 10.28 -7.12 -1.54
C VAL A 76 9.13 -6.20 -1.91
N ALA A 77 9.22 -5.62 -3.09
CA ALA A 77 8.16 -4.81 -3.69
C ALA A 77 7.83 -5.33 -5.10
N VAL A 78 6.62 -5.04 -5.54
CA VAL A 78 6.13 -5.33 -6.88
C VAL A 78 5.77 -4.00 -7.53
N GLU A 79 6.48 -3.66 -8.60
CA GLU A 79 6.22 -2.43 -9.36
C GLU A 79 5.49 -2.77 -10.67
N PRO A 80 4.65 -1.87 -11.19
CA PRO A 80 4.17 -2.00 -12.56
C PRO A 80 5.37 -1.88 -13.51
N GLY A 81 5.62 -2.94 -14.27
CA GLY A 81 6.60 -2.98 -15.35
C GLY A 81 6.04 -2.40 -16.65
N GLY A 82 6.79 -2.58 -17.75
CA GLY A 82 6.39 -2.15 -19.09
C GLY A 82 5.20 -2.94 -19.66
N CYS A 83 5.18 -3.18 -20.98
CA CYS A 83 4.08 -3.89 -21.65
C CYS A 83 3.78 -5.32 -21.16
N HIS A 84 4.54 -5.85 -20.19
CA HIS A 84 4.53 -7.26 -19.77
C HIS A 84 4.03 -7.47 -18.32
N GLY A 85 3.42 -6.46 -17.71
CA GLY A 85 2.78 -6.61 -16.39
C GLY A 85 3.67 -6.11 -15.26
N TYR A 86 3.82 -6.90 -14.20
CA TYR A 86 4.51 -6.51 -12.97
C TYR A 86 5.97 -6.99 -12.95
N GLN A 87 6.81 -6.29 -12.19
CA GLN A 87 8.21 -6.64 -11.94
C GLN A 87 8.49 -6.73 -10.44
N TYR A 88 9.35 -7.67 -10.04
CA TYR A 88 9.79 -7.76 -8.66
C TYR A 88 11.00 -6.85 -8.43
N LYS A 89 10.95 -6.09 -7.34
CA LYS A 89 12.05 -5.30 -6.83
C LYS A 89 12.44 -5.83 -5.47
N MET A 90 13.73 -6.09 -5.31
CA MET A 90 14.30 -6.64 -4.08
C MET A 90 15.48 -5.77 -3.65
N GLU A 91 15.45 -5.34 -2.40
CA GLU A 91 16.44 -4.43 -1.83
C GLU A 91 16.81 -4.87 -0.42
N ILE A 92 18.06 -4.66 -0.02
CA ILE A 92 18.49 -4.91 1.36
C ILE A 92 18.46 -3.57 2.08
N THR A 93 17.68 -3.46 3.14
CA THR A 93 17.48 -2.23 3.90
C THR A 93 17.41 -2.52 5.40
N GLU A 94 17.73 -1.52 6.20
CA GLU A 94 17.44 -1.50 7.65
C GLU A 94 16.19 -0.67 7.99
N GLU A 95 15.69 0.10 7.04
CA GLU A 95 14.53 0.98 7.20
C GLU A 95 13.25 0.17 6.98
N VAL A 96 12.36 0.22 7.97
CA VAL A 96 11.01 -0.35 7.92
C VAL A 96 10.03 0.80 7.78
N GLU A 97 9.22 0.79 6.72
CA GLU A 97 8.18 1.79 6.51
C GLU A 97 6.89 1.43 7.26
N GLU A 98 6.00 2.41 7.45
CA GLU A 98 4.72 2.22 8.18
C GLU A 98 3.80 1.19 7.54
N ASP A 99 3.85 1.04 6.20
CA ASP A 99 3.03 0.13 5.42
C ASP A 99 3.72 -1.22 5.11
N ASP A 100 4.92 -1.45 5.67
CA ASP A 100 5.65 -2.71 5.48
C ASP A 100 5.18 -3.80 6.45
N PHE A 101 4.96 -4.99 5.90
CA PHE A 101 4.77 -6.21 6.66
C PHE A 101 6.11 -6.91 6.86
N GLN A 102 6.48 -7.13 8.13
CA GLN A 102 7.70 -7.84 8.50
C GLN A 102 7.44 -9.33 8.76
N PHE A 103 8.16 -10.18 8.03
CA PHE A 103 8.15 -11.63 8.17
C PHE A 103 9.50 -12.11 8.69
N GLU A 104 9.53 -12.66 9.91
CA GLU A 104 10.71 -13.34 10.43
C GLU A 104 10.75 -14.78 9.90
N VAL A 105 11.63 -15.04 8.94
CA VAL A 105 11.75 -16.36 8.29
C VAL A 105 12.78 -17.27 8.97
N HIS A 106 13.69 -16.69 9.74
CA HIS A 106 14.68 -17.37 10.58
C HIS A 106 15.11 -16.39 11.68
N PRO A 107 15.54 -16.86 12.87
CA PRO A 107 16.11 -15.97 13.89
C PRO A 107 17.15 -15.00 13.32
N GLY A 108 16.86 -13.70 13.46
CA GLY A 108 17.72 -12.62 12.96
C GLY A 108 17.69 -12.40 11.45
N VAL A 109 16.74 -12.98 10.72
CA VAL A 109 16.54 -12.77 9.28
C VAL A 109 15.09 -12.38 9.03
N SER A 110 14.91 -11.12 8.60
CA SER A 110 13.61 -10.54 8.31
C SER A 110 13.43 -10.26 6.83
N ILE A 111 12.19 -10.35 6.38
CA ILE A 111 11.76 -9.95 5.03
C ILE A 111 10.64 -8.93 5.20
N LEU A 112 10.75 -7.80 4.50
CA LEU A 112 9.77 -6.73 4.48
C LEU A 112 9.01 -6.80 3.17
N VAL A 113 7.68 -6.62 3.21
CA VAL A 113 6.85 -6.55 2.01
C VAL A 113 5.84 -5.43 2.19
N ASP A 114 5.76 -4.49 1.26
CA ASP A 114 4.75 -3.43 1.34
C ASP A 114 3.33 -3.99 1.19
N SER A 115 2.35 -3.29 1.76
CA SER A 115 0.94 -3.70 1.78
C SER A 115 0.35 -4.03 0.40
N ILE A 116 0.70 -3.26 -0.63
CA ILE A 116 0.21 -3.45 -2.00
C ILE A 116 0.84 -4.71 -2.61
N SER A 117 2.14 -4.86 -2.44
CA SER A 117 2.90 -6.00 -2.94
C SER A 117 2.53 -7.30 -2.25
N LEU A 118 2.14 -7.25 -0.97
CA LEU A 118 1.79 -8.43 -0.20
C LEU A 118 0.68 -9.23 -0.88
N ALA A 119 -0.36 -8.57 -1.40
CA ALA A 119 -1.43 -9.22 -2.16
C ALA A 119 -0.91 -9.98 -3.39
N LEU A 120 0.17 -9.48 -4.00
CA LEU A 120 0.76 -9.99 -5.24
C LEU A 120 1.81 -11.09 -5.01
N VAL A 121 2.45 -11.14 -3.83
CA VAL A 121 3.48 -12.15 -3.52
C VAL A 121 3.08 -13.13 -2.41
N ARG A 122 1.85 -13.07 -1.91
CA ARG A 122 1.38 -13.96 -0.85
C ARG A 122 1.53 -15.44 -1.23
N GLY A 123 2.17 -16.21 -0.36
CA GLY A 123 2.43 -17.64 -0.54
C GLY A 123 3.61 -17.94 -1.44
N SER A 124 4.36 -16.93 -1.87
CA SER A 124 5.55 -17.12 -2.71
C SER A 124 6.76 -17.60 -1.90
N THR A 125 7.72 -18.20 -2.61
CA THR A 125 9.00 -18.64 -2.06
C THR A 125 10.12 -17.73 -2.55
N ILE A 126 10.86 -17.11 -1.64
CA ILE A 126 12.03 -16.29 -1.92
C ILE A 126 13.28 -17.18 -1.94
N ASP A 127 14.01 -17.14 -3.05
CA ASP A 127 15.23 -17.90 -3.28
C ASP A 127 16.41 -16.99 -3.62
N TYR A 128 17.62 -17.50 -3.44
CA TYR A 128 18.84 -16.86 -3.91
C TYR A 128 19.44 -17.70 -5.04
N VAL A 129 19.34 -17.18 -6.26
CA VAL A 129 19.77 -17.87 -7.47
C VAL A 129 21.17 -17.41 -7.83
N THR A 130 22.04 -18.37 -8.11
CA THR A 130 23.41 -18.12 -8.58
C THR A 130 23.55 -18.68 -9.99
N GLU A 131 23.78 -17.80 -10.95
CA GLU A 131 23.99 -18.12 -12.36
C GLU A 131 25.41 -17.74 -12.80
N LEU A 132 25.79 -18.12 -14.02
CA LEU A 132 27.10 -17.79 -14.60
C LEU A 132 27.34 -16.28 -14.70
N ILE A 133 26.28 -15.50 -14.91
CA ILE A 133 26.35 -14.05 -15.12
C ILE A 133 26.23 -13.24 -13.83
N GLY A 134 25.91 -13.89 -12.70
CA GLY A 134 25.71 -13.21 -11.42
C GLY A 134 24.76 -13.97 -10.50
N SER A 135 24.56 -13.41 -9.31
CA SER A 135 23.67 -13.99 -8.30
C SER A 135 22.73 -12.93 -7.76
N GLN A 136 21.45 -13.28 -7.64
CA GLN A 136 20.41 -12.38 -7.14
C GLN A 136 19.35 -13.13 -6.33
N PHE A 137 18.56 -12.37 -5.57
CA PHE A 137 17.31 -12.87 -5.03
C PHE A 137 16.27 -13.01 -6.16
N ALA A 138 15.42 -14.02 -6.06
CA ALA A 138 14.35 -14.27 -7.00
C ALA A 138 13.12 -14.82 -6.27
N ILE A 139 11.94 -14.45 -6.75
CA ILE A 139 10.67 -15.02 -6.26
C ILE A 139 10.31 -16.23 -7.12
N LYS A 140 9.98 -17.34 -6.46
CA LYS A 140 9.57 -18.62 -7.04
C LYS A 140 8.21 -19.03 -6.52
N ASP A 141 7.53 -19.87 -7.30
CA ASP A 141 6.27 -20.51 -6.94
C ASP A 141 5.19 -19.52 -6.45
N ASN A 142 5.16 -18.31 -7.03
CA ASN A 142 4.16 -17.31 -6.67
C ASN A 142 2.75 -17.76 -7.14
N PRO A 143 1.80 -18.04 -6.22
CA PRO A 143 0.46 -18.48 -6.58
C PRO A 143 -0.37 -17.45 -7.36
N GLN A 144 0.00 -16.17 -7.30
CA GLN A 144 -0.65 -15.07 -8.00
C GLN A 144 -0.11 -14.88 -9.42
N ALA A 145 1.12 -15.35 -9.68
CA ALA A 145 1.81 -15.23 -10.96
C ALA A 145 1.46 -16.37 -11.94
N LYS A 146 0.16 -16.56 -12.18
CA LYS A 146 -0.37 -17.61 -13.08
C LYS A 146 -0.53 -17.17 -14.53
N GLY A 147 -0.33 -15.89 -14.85
CA GLY A 147 -0.41 -15.34 -16.21
C GLY A 147 0.80 -15.69 -17.07
N ALA A 148 0.77 -15.33 -18.35
CA ALA A 148 1.86 -15.59 -19.27
C ALA A 148 3.07 -14.70 -18.92
N GLY A 149 4.10 -15.26 -18.30
CA GLY A 149 5.36 -14.55 -18.05
C GLY A 149 6.19 -14.37 -19.33
N CYS A 150 6.94 -13.28 -19.41
CA CYS A 150 8.00 -13.17 -20.41
C CYS A 150 9.07 -14.23 -20.09
N GLY A 151 9.54 -14.99 -21.10
CA GLY A 151 10.42 -16.17 -20.93
C GLY A 151 11.76 -15.93 -20.23
N CYS A 152 12.04 -14.71 -19.75
CA CYS A 152 13.17 -14.33 -18.92
C CYS A 152 12.89 -14.37 -17.39
N GLY A 153 11.65 -14.62 -16.95
CA GLY A 153 11.32 -14.87 -15.53
C GLY A 153 11.33 -13.65 -14.60
N VAL A 154 11.54 -12.44 -15.11
CA VAL A 154 11.58 -11.19 -14.32
C VAL A 154 10.23 -10.45 -14.27
N SER A 155 9.22 -10.90 -15.01
CA SER A 155 7.93 -10.22 -15.11
C SER A 155 6.77 -11.20 -15.35
N TRP A 156 5.60 -10.85 -14.84
CA TRP A 156 4.40 -11.69 -14.85
C TRP A 156 3.10 -10.86 -14.81
N GLU A 157 2.00 -11.49 -15.22
CA GLU A 157 0.65 -10.92 -15.15
C GLU A 157 -0.15 -11.61 -14.03
N PRO A 158 -0.83 -10.86 -13.14
CA PRO A 158 -1.71 -11.45 -12.15
C PRO A 158 -2.93 -12.04 -12.84
N VAL A 159 -3.35 -13.21 -12.35
CA VAL A 159 -4.65 -13.77 -12.72
C VAL A 159 -5.67 -13.17 -11.76
N ILE A 160 -6.21 -12.01 -12.15
CA ILE A 160 -7.42 -11.43 -11.54
C ILE A 160 -8.67 -12.17 -12.00
#